data_AF-A0A8T2L8C2-F1
#
_entry.id   AF-A0A8T2L8C2-F1
#
_cell.length_a   1.000
_cell.length_b   1.000
_cell.length_c   1.000
_cell.angle_alpha   90.00
_cell.angle_beta   90.00
_cell.angle_gamma   90.00
#
_symmetry.space_group_name_H-M   'P 1'
#
loop_
_entity.id
_entity.type
_entity.pdbx_description
1 polymer ?
#
loop_
_entity_poly.entity_id
_entity_poly.type
_entity_poly.pdbx_seq_one_letter_code
_entity_poly.pdbx_strand_id
1 'polypeptide(L)'
;MTSSISASSQLSKTLRSHYFSLPQGGQCQVTYIWIDGSGEGMRSKTRTLDCEPSGIEDIPEWIFDGSSTGQATGENCDMFLIPVKMFRDPFILDPNKLVLCEVLKYDRQPTETNHRHHCKKIMEKVKEYNPWFGMEQEYTLLGADEHPYAWPSKGFPKPQGPYYCSVGADRAFGRDIVECHYKACMYAGVKISGSNAEVMPSQWEFQVGPCEGTEIGDQLWMARFLLHRVCEDFGVIATLDPKPMSGNWNGAGCHTNFSTDATRAEGGLEHIEKAIDKLRPQHAEHIRVYDPHGGEDNKRRLTGLHETSPIHEFSAAVANRGVSIRIPRHVAQDKRGYLEDRRPAANCDPYAVTAAIIRTCLLEGEEEGDILSDLEINELE
;
A
#
# COMPACT_ATOMS: atom_id res chain seq x y z
N MET A 1 -20.14 11.24 25.84
CA MET A 1 -19.52 10.05 25.24
C MET A 1 -19.05 10.49 23.87
N THR A 2 -17.74 10.52 23.64
CA THR A 2 -17.21 10.71 22.29
C THR A 2 -17.74 9.56 21.43
N SER A 3 -18.40 9.89 20.32
CA SER A 3 -18.88 8.89 19.36
C SER A 3 -17.66 8.19 18.77
N SER A 4 -17.62 6.85 18.79
CA SER A 4 -16.55 6.07 18.14
C SER A 4 -16.57 6.19 16.61
N ILE A 5 -17.59 6.83 16.04
CA ILE A 5 -17.73 7.08 14.61
C ILE A 5 -17.82 8.58 14.31
N SER A 6 -17.36 8.98 13.12
CA SER A 6 -17.32 10.38 12.68
C SER A 6 -18.71 11.01 12.57
N ALA A 7 -18.80 12.33 12.75
CA ALA A 7 -20.08 13.05 12.62
C ALA A 7 -20.70 12.88 11.21
N SER A 8 -19.89 12.90 10.16
CA SER A 8 -20.33 12.75 8.76
C SER A 8 -20.96 11.38 8.46
N SER A 9 -20.59 10.34 9.21
CA SER A 9 -21.20 9.01 9.06
C SER A 9 -22.66 8.97 9.52
N GLN A 10 -23.07 9.91 10.37
CA GLN A 10 -24.43 10.03 10.88
C GLN A 10 -25.37 10.79 9.94
N LEU A 11 -24.84 11.42 8.90
CA LEU A 11 -25.66 12.05 7.85
C LEU A 11 -26.48 10.99 7.11
N SER A 12 -27.68 11.36 6.66
CA SER A 12 -28.60 10.44 5.98
C SER A 12 -28.01 9.89 4.68
N LYS A 13 -27.58 8.61 4.70
CA LYS A 13 -27.07 7.91 3.53
C LYS A 13 -28.16 7.67 2.48
N THR A 14 -29.41 7.55 2.90
CA THR A 14 -30.58 7.48 2.00
C THR A 14 -30.76 8.78 1.21
N LEU A 15 -30.60 9.92 1.88
CA LEU A 15 -30.67 11.22 1.21
C LEU A 15 -29.54 11.36 0.19
N ARG A 16 -28.31 10.95 0.53
CA ARG A 16 -27.18 10.93 -0.42
C ARG A 16 -27.48 10.04 -1.64
N SER A 17 -28.01 8.84 -1.41
CA SER A 17 -28.34 7.88 -2.47
C SER A 17 -29.36 8.45 -3.48
N HIS A 18 -30.32 9.26 -3.03
CA HIS A 18 -31.26 9.95 -3.92
C HIS A 18 -30.55 10.84 -4.96
N TYR A 19 -29.50 11.58 -4.56
CA TYR A 19 -28.77 12.42 -5.49
C TYR A 19 -27.85 11.61 -6.41
N PHE A 20 -27.26 10.52 -5.91
CA PHE A 20 -26.42 9.63 -6.71
C PHE A 20 -27.19 8.82 -7.75
N SER A 21 -28.53 8.70 -7.62
CA SER A 21 -29.37 8.04 -8.61
C SER A 21 -29.88 8.97 -9.71
N LEU A 22 -29.55 10.26 -9.66
CA LEU A 22 -29.89 11.20 -10.73
C LEU A 22 -29.11 10.83 -12.01
N PRO A 23 -29.75 10.88 -13.20
CA PRO A 23 -29.04 10.66 -14.45
C PRO A 23 -28.00 11.76 -14.67
N GLN A 24 -26.72 11.39 -14.79
CA GLN A 24 -25.62 12.35 -14.97
C GLN A 24 -25.44 12.84 -16.42
N GLY A 25 -26.19 12.29 -17.37
CA GLY A 25 -26.06 12.64 -18.80
C GLY A 25 -24.78 12.09 -19.42
N GLY A 26 -24.24 12.80 -20.43
CA GLY A 26 -23.03 12.38 -21.15
C GLY A 26 -21.71 12.79 -20.49
N GLN A 27 -21.76 13.63 -19.45
CA GLN A 27 -20.57 14.10 -18.75
C GLN A 27 -19.98 13.03 -17.84
N CYS A 28 -18.70 13.13 -17.56
CA CYS A 28 -17.94 12.20 -16.74
C CYS A 28 -17.22 12.95 -15.61
N GLN A 29 -17.33 12.47 -14.37
CA GLN A 29 -16.49 12.92 -13.27
C GLN A 29 -15.17 12.13 -13.27
N VAL A 30 -14.05 12.85 -13.20
CA VAL A 30 -12.71 12.26 -13.12
C VAL A 30 -12.01 12.77 -11.87
N THR A 31 -11.78 11.87 -10.93
CA THR A 31 -11.13 12.15 -9.65
C THR A 31 -9.65 11.81 -9.73
N TYR A 32 -8.81 12.84 -9.64
CA TYR A 32 -7.35 12.74 -9.64
C TYR A 32 -6.90 12.44 -8.23
N ILE A 33 -5.97 11.50 -8.09
CA ILE A 33 -5.47 10.98 -6.82
C ILE A 33 -3.95 11.05 -6.84
N TRP A 34 -3.32 11.55 -5.77
CA TRP A 34 -1.87 11.63 -5.65
C TRP A 34 -1.41 11.47 -4.20
N ILE A 35 -0.11 11.23 -4.03
CA ILE A 35 0.58 11.12 -2.73
C ILE A 35 1.07 12.51 -2.31
N ASP A 36 0.86 12.89 -1.06
CA ASP A 36 1.29 14.20 -0.55
C ASP A 36 2.75 14.22 -0.07
N GLY A 37 3.17 15.34 0.52
CA GLY A 37 4.55 15.56 0.96
C GLY A 37 4.99 14.68 2.13
N SER A 38 4.07 13.99 2.80
CA SER A 38 4.43 13.00 3.83
C SER A 38 4.92 11.67 3.23
N GLY A 39 4.59 11.37 1.98
CA GLY A 39 4.81 10.05 1.38
C GLY A 39 3.84 8.96 1.85
N GLU A 40 2.92 9.28 2.76
CA GLU A 40 1.90 8.37 3.31
C GLU A 40 0.48 8.80 2.92
N GLY A 41 0.22 10.10 3.08
CA GLY A 41 -1.08 10.71 2.87
C GLY A 41 -1.47 10.73 1.40
N MET A 42 -2.74 10.44 1.13
CA MET A 42 -3.31 10.54 -0.22
C MET A 42 -4.25 11.73 -0.30
N ARG A 43 -4.25 12.41 -1.45
CA ARG A 43 -5.11 13.55 -1.75
C ARG A 43 -5.89 13.26 -3.02
N SER A 44 -7.05 13.91 -3.14
CA SER A 44 -7.82 13.81 -4.38
C SER A 44 -8.64 15.05 -4.65
N LYS A 45 -8.99 15.25 -5.93
CA LYS A 45 -9.98 16.25 -6.38
C LYS A 45 -10.56 15.86 -7.72
N THR A 46 -11.74 16.37 -8.02
CA THR A 46 -12.53 15.94 -9.18
C THR A 46 -12.74 17.06 -10.18
N ARG A 47 -12.58 16.75 -11.47
CA ARG A 47 -13.02 17.60 -12.59
C ARG A 47 -14.11 16.91 -13.39
N THR A 48 -14.84 17.70 -14.18
CA THR A 48 -15.77 17.21 -15.19
C THR A 48 -15.07 17.13 -16.54
N LEU A 49 -15.29 16.03 -17.27
CA LEU A 49 -15.03 15.88 -18.70
C LEU A 49 -16.36 15.81 -19.45
N ASP A 50 -16.36 16.26 -20.71
CA ASP A 50 -17.58 16.33 -21.53
C ASP A 50 -18.07 14.95 -22.00
N CYS A 51 -17.19 13.96 -21.98
CA CYS A 51 -17.49 12.55 -22.29
C CYS A 51 -16.63 11.61 -21.45
N GLU A 52 -16.98 10.32 -21.48
CA GLU A 52 -16.15 9.27 -20.89
C GLU A 52 -14.82 9.16 -21.66
N PRO A 53 -13.67 9.21 -20.96
CA PRO A 53 -12.36 9.05 -21.59
C PRO A 53 -12.17 7.60 -22.06
N SER A 54 -11.65 7.42 -23.27
CA SER A 54 -11.37 6.09 -23.84
C SER A 54 -10.07 5.49 -23.29
N GLY A 55 -9.12 6.35 -22.92
CA GLY A 55 -7.82 5.96 -22.38
C GLY A 55 -7.23 7.00 -21.44
N ILE A 56 -6.03 6.72 -20.92
CA ILE A 56 -5.31 7.61 -20.01
C ILE A 56 -4.85 8.89 -20.72
N GLU A 57 -4.59 8.80 -22.02
CA GLU A 57 -4.19 9.88 -22.93
C GLU A 57 -5.26 10.95 -23.11
N ASP A 58 -6.54 10.61 -22.90
CA ASP A 58 -7.66 11.56 -22.92
C ASP A 58 -7.76 12.37 -21.61
N ILE A 59 -7.01 11.96 -20.58
CA ILE A 59 -7.03 12.62 -19.28
C ILE A 59 -6.01 13.77 -19.31
N PRO A 60 -6.45 15.04 -19.21
CA PRO A 60 -5.55 16.17 -19.23
C PRO A 60 -4.69 16.22 -17.97
N GLU A 61 -3.47 16.77 -18.08
CA GLU A 61 -2.71 17.19 -16.90
C GLU A 61 -3.52 18.19 -16.07
N TRP A 62 -3.22 18.25 -14.78
CA TRP A 62 -3.82 19.23 -13.88
C TRP A 62 -2.77 19.81 -12.94
N ILE A 63 -3.16 20.81 -12.15
CA ILE A 63 -2.29 21.50 -11.22
C ILE A 63 -2.94 21.56 -9.85
N PHE A 64 -2.18 21.66 -8.77
CA PHE A 64 -2.71 21.93 -7.43
C PHE A 64 -1.74 22.78 -6.62
N ASP A 65 -2.23 23.30 -5.49
CA ASP A 65 -1.41 24.06 -4.54
C ASP A 65 -0.60 23.11 -3.64
N GLY A 66 0.69 23.00 -3.92
CA GLY A 66 1.65 22.18 -3.17
C GLY A 66 1.95 22.71 -1.77
N SER A 67 1.66 23.97 -1.48
CA SER A 67 1.88 24.52 -0.12
C SER A 67 0.90 23.93 0.90
N SER A 68 -0.29 23.57 0.43
CA SER A 68 -1.36 22.93 1.23
C SER A 68 -1.16 21.42 1.43
N THR A 69 -0.11 20.84 0.86
CA THR A 69 0.19 19.40 0.91
C THR A 69 1.60 19.08 1.39
N GLY A 70 2.34 20.09 1.87
CA GLY A 70 3.72 19.93 2.35
C GLY A 70 4.73 19.67 1.23
N GLN A 71 4.41 20.01 -0.02
CA GLN A 71 5.25 19.74 -1.20
C GLN A 71 5.92 21.01 -1.74
N ALA A 72 5.44 22.20 -1.40
CA ALA A 72 6.03 23.47 -1.82
C ALA A 72 6.06 24.48 -0.65
N THR A 73 6.97 25.45 -0.72
CA THR A 73 6.99 26.60 0.20
C THR A 73 7.07 27.91 -0.59
N GLY A 74 6.52 28.99 -0.03
CA GLY A 74 6.69 30.35 -0.56
C GLY A 74 5.80 30.71 -1.75
N GLU A 75 6.36 31.48 -2.69
CA GLU A 75 5.63 32.17 -3.77
C GLU A 75 5.38 31.31 -5.04
N ASN A 76 5.97 30.11 -5.12
CA ASN A 76 5.85 29.22 -6.27
C ASN A 76 5.37 27.83 -5.84
N CYS A 77 4.06 27.70 -5.66
CA CYS A 77 3.43 26.51 -5.08
C CYS A 77 2.68 25.63 -6.06
N ASP A 78 2.55 26.03 -7.33
CA ASP A 78 1.86 25.23 -8.34
C ASP A 78 2.65 23.95 -8.65
N MET A 79 2.00 22.81 -8.44
CA MET A 79 2.50 21.47 -8.72
C MET A 79 1.67 20.83 -9.82
N PHE A 80 2.28 20.00 -10.66
CA PHE A 80 1.60 19.29 -11.75
C PHE A 80 1.18 17.88 -11.34
N LEU A 81 -0.01 17.49 -11.78
CA LEU A 81 -0.55 16.12 -11.72
C LEU A 81 -0.48 15.52 -13.12
N ILE A 82 0.31 14.45 -13.25
CA ILE A 82 0.48 13.71 -14.50
C ILE A 82 -0.29 12.39 -14.38
N PRO A 83 -1.38 12.18 -15.13
CA PRO A 83 -2.14 10.93 -15.12
C PRO A 83 -1.26 9.72 -15.49
N VAL A 84 -1.30 8.66 -14.67
CA VAL A 84 -0.49 7.46 -14.92
C VAL A 84 -1.25 6.15 -14.92
N LYS A 85 -2.38 6.07 -14.20
CA LYS A 85 -3.25 4.89 -14.21
C LYS A 85 -4.70 5.28 -13.97
N MET A 86 -5.60 4.79 -14.81
CA MET A 86 -7.04 5.02 -14.71
C MET A 86 -7.75 3.76 -14.20
N PHE A 87 -8.74 3.96 -13.35
CA PHE A 87 -9.61 2.93 -12.77
C PHE A 87 -11.08 3.39 -12.87
N ARG A 88 -12.01 2.44 -12.79
CA ARG A 88 -13.43 2.76 -12.65
C ARG A 88 -13.70 3.28 -11.24
N ASP A 89 -14.62 4.22 -11.09
CA ASP A 89 -14.96 4.78 -9.78
C ASP A 89 -16.07 3.94 -9.10
N PRO A 90 -15.79 3.22 -7.99
CA PRO A 90 -16.81 2.41 -7.31
C PRO A 90 -17.77 3.23 -6.43
N PHE A 91 -17.52 4.51 -6.22
CA PHE A 91 -18.33 5.37 -5.34
C PHE A 91 -19.43 6.11 -6.09
N ILE A 92 -19.16 6.48 -7.34
CA ILE A 92 -20.10 7.18 -8.23
C ILE A 92 -20.36 6.42 -9.55
N LEU A 93 -19.80 5.22 -9.69
CA LEU A 93 -20.05 4.26 -10.78
C LEU A 93 -19.65 4.77 -12.18
N ASP A 94 -19.79 3.91 -13.18
CA ASP A 94 -19.53 4.28 -14.57
C ASP A 94 -20.54 5.33 -15.06
N PRO A 95 -20.14 6.28 -15.91
CA PRO A 95 -18.86 6.34 -16.65
C PRO A 95 -17.68 6.96 -15.88
N ASN A 96 -17.83 7.29 -14.59
CA ASN A 96 -16.85 8.07 -13.84
C ASN A 96 -15.54 7.31 -13.55
N LYS A 97 -14.43 8.05 -13.37
CA LYS A 97 -13.07 7.51 -13.29
C LYS A 97 -12.30 7.99 -12.06
N LEU A 98 -11.47 7.10 -11.54
CA LEU A 98 -10.38 7.43 -10.62
C LEU A 98 -9.07 7.42 -11.40
N VAL A 99 -8.20 8.42 -11.19
CA VAL A 99 -6.94 8.56 -11.91
C VAL A 99 -5.81 8.77 -10.92
N LEU A 100 -4.94 7.76 -10.78
CA LEU A 100 -3.69 7.91 -10.05
C LEU A 100 -2.73 8.78 -10.86
N CYS A 101 -2.06 9.71 -10.20
CA CYS A 101 -1.16 10.69 -10.80
C CYS A 101 0.24 10.62 -10.18
N GLU A 102 1.25 10.88 -11.00
CA GLU A 102 2.55 11.36 -10.53
C GLU A 102 2.49 12.85 -10.26
N VAL A 103 3.39 13.31 -9.37
CA VAL A 103 3.52 14.73 -9.02
C VAL A 103 4.86 15.27 -9.52
N LEU A 104 4.80 16.38 -10.24
CA LEU A 104 5.98 17.13 -10.66
C LEU A 104 5.94 18.56 -10.08
N LYS A 105 7.12 19.09 -9.79
CA LYS A 105 7.37 20.49 -9.41
C LYS A 105 7.11 21.44 -10.58
N TYR A 106 7.12 22.74 -10.28
CA TYR A 106 6.93 23.81 -11.26
C TYR A 106 7.91 23.75 -12.45
N ASP A 107 9.11 23.20 -12.23
CA ASP A 107 10.18 23.01 -13.23
C ASP A 107 10.10 21.64 -13.93
N ARG A 108 8.99 20.91 -13.75
CA ARG A 108 8.72 19.56 -14.27
C ARG A 108 9.65 18.47 -13.73
N GLN A 109 10.43 18.73 -12.68
CA GLN A 109 11.13 17.66 -11.97
C GLN A 109 10.19 16.88 -11.05
N PRO A 110 10.43 15.58 -10.80
CA PRO A 110 9.69 14.82 -9.80
C PRO A 110 9.77 15.49 -8.42
N THR A 111 8.71 15.37 -7.63
CA THR A 111 8.76 15.68 -6.19
C THR A 111 9.55 14.61 -5.44
N GLU A 112 10.00 14.96 -4.25
CA GLU A 112 10.72 14.08 -3.32
C GLU A 112 9.92 12.80 -3.05
N THR A 113 8.60 12.90 -2.92
CA THR A 113 7.70 11.75 -2.71
C THR A 113 7.22 11.07 -4.00
N ASN A 114 7.74 11.46 -5.18
CA ASN A 114 7.42 10.79 -6.45
C ASN A 114 8.38 9.61 -6.70
N HIS A 115 8.34 8.61 -5.82
CA HIS A 115 9.13 7.39 -5.97
C HIS A 115 8.71 6.55 -7.18
N ARG A 116 7.49 6.77 -7.73
CA ARG A 116 7.01 6.07 -8.92
C ARG A 116 7.89 6.32 -10.13
N HIS A 117 8.25 7.59 -10.38
CA HIS A 117 9.08 7.96 -11.53
C HIS A 117 10.39 7.18 -11.55
N HIS A 118 11.01 7.04 -10.39
CA HIS A 118 12.25 6.28 -10.22
C HIS A 118 12.04 4.77 -10.35
N CYS A 119 11.06 4.22 -9.63
CA CYS A 119 10.68 2.81 -9.70
C CYS A 119 10.42 2.38 -11.14
N LYS A 120 9.69 3.19 -11.93
CA LYS A 120 9.42 2.93 -13.35
C LYS A 120 10.69 2.81 -14.19
N LYS A 121 11.68 3.69 -13.97
CA LYS A 121 12.96 3.63 -14.70
C LYS A 121 13.72 2.34 -14.38
N ILE A 122 13.74 1.91 -13.12
CA ILE A 122 14.39 0.66 -12.71
C ILE A 122 13.69 -0.54 -13.36
N MET A 123 12.35 -0.58 -13.26
CA MET A 123 11.56 -1.70 -13.79
C MET A 123 11.74 -1.86 -15.31
N GLU A 124 11.89 -0.77 -16.05
CA GLU A 124 12.16 -0.82 -17.50
C GLU A 124 13.53 -1.45 -17.83
N LYS A 125 14.54 -1.28 -16.97
CA LYS A 125 15.87 -1.88 -17.15
C LYS A 125 15.88 -3.40 -16.97
N VAL A 126 14.90 -3.96 -16.26
CA VAL A 126 14.84 -5.39 -15.91
C VAL A 126 13.60 -6.08 -16.48
N LYS A 127 12.95 -5.47 -17.48
CA LYS A 127 11.69 -5.99 -18.03
C LYS A 127 11.81 -7.42 -18.57
N GLU A 128 12.99 -7.80 -19.06
CA GLU A 128 13.27 -9.14 -19.55
C GLU A 128 13.18 -10.24 -18.48
N TYR A 129 13.28 -9.87 -17.20
CA TYR A 129 13.13 -10.81 -16.08
C TYR A 129 11.65 -11.06 -15.71
N ASN A 130 10.71 -10.29 -16.28
CA ASN A 130 9.28 -10.31 -15.97
C ASN A 130 9.01 -10.36 -14.44
N PRO A 131 9.47 -9.36 -13.67
CA PRO A 131 9.36 -9.36 -12.23
C PRO A 131 7.90 -9.24 -11.77
N TRP A 132 7.45 -10.19 -10.96
CA TRP A 132 6.11 -10.19 -10.37
C TRP A 132 6.18 -9.93 -8.88
N PHE A 133 5.24 -9.11 -8.41
CA PHE A 133 5.05 -8.76 -7.02
C PHE A 133 3.62 -9.06 -6.55
N GLY A 134 3.49 -9.49 -5.31
CA GLY A 134 2.23 -9.48 -4.58
C GLY A 134 2.43 -8.91 -3.18
N MET A 135 1.55 -8.03 -2.71
CA MET A 135 1.70 -7.36 -1.41
C MET A 135 0.51 -7.64 -0.50
N GLU A 136 0.81 -7.97 0.74
CA GLU A 136 -0.12 -8.32 1.82
C GLU A 136 -0.30 -7.09 2.73
N GLN A 137 -1.28 -6.23 2.43
CA GLN A 137 -1.49 -5.01 3.19
C GLN A 137 -2.30 -5.28 4.45
N GLU A 138 -1.63 -5.26 5.60
CA GLU A 138 -2.29 -5.24 6.90
C GLU A 138 -2.67 -3.81 7.28
N TYR A 139 -3.78 -3.65 8.01
CA TYR A 139 -4.23 -2.36 8.54
C TYR A 139 -5.10 -2.57 9.77
N THR A 140 -5.25 -1.54 10.60
CA THR A 140 -6.14 -1.58 11.77
C THR A 140 -7.25 -0.54 11.63
N LEU A 141 -8.47 -0.94 11.96
CA LEU A 141 -9.61 -0.03 12.05
C LEU A 141 -9.61 0.66 13.41
N LEU A 142 -9.67 1.99 13.41
CA LEU A 142 -9.82 2.84 14.59
C LEU A 142 -11.17 3.56 14.55
N GLY A 143 -11.70 3.87 15.72
CA GLY A 143 -12.76 4.84 15.87
C GLY A 143 -12.27 6.26 15.60
N ALA A 144 -13.20 7.21 15.54
CA ALA A 144 -12.88 8.64 15.41
C ALA A 144 -12.13 9.22 16.62
N ASP A 145 -12.06 8.47 17.72
CA ASP A 145 -11.26 8.75 18.92
C ASP A 145 -9.85 8.11 18.87
N GLU A 146 -9.45 7.58 17.71
CA GLU A 146 -8.17 6.90 17.45
C GLU A 146 -7.95 5.63 18.29
N HIS A 147 -8.97 5.19 19.03
CA HIS A 147 -8.95 3.91 19.72
C HIS A 147 -9.33 2.79 18.74
N PRO A 148 -8.75 1.57 18.83
CA PRO A 148 -9.14 0.48 17.95
C PRO A 148 -10.65 0.25 17.94
N TYR A 149 -11.22 0.14 16.75
CA TYR A 149 -12.65 0.11 16.52
C TYR A 149 -13.30 -1.04 17.29
N ALA A 150 -14.44 -0.78 17.94
CA ALA A 150 -15.19 -1.77 18.73
C ALA A 150 -14.44 -2.39 19.94
N TRP A 151 -13.30 -1.83 20.35
CA TRP A 151 -12.69 -2.19 21.62
C TRP A 151 -13.44 -1.55 22.81
N PRO A 152 -13.32 -2.11 24.03
CA PRO A 152 -13.90 -1.50 25.22
C PRO A 152 -13.33 -0.09 25.45
N SER A 153 -14.18 0.94 25.55
CA SER A 153 -13.79 2.36 25.64
C SER A 153 -12.80 2.73 26.75
N LYS A 154 -12.66 1.88 27.77
CA LYS A 154 -11.66 1.99 28.84
C LYS A 154 -11.03 0.65 29.15
N GLY A 155 -10.61 -0.09 28.13
CA GLY A 155 -9.98 -1.38 28.34
C GLY A 155 -9.50 -2.06 27.08
N PHE A 156 -9.25 -3.36 27.22
CA PHE A 156 -8.75 -4.21 26.17
C PHE A 156 -9.75 -5.35 25.94
N PRO A 157 -9.87 -5.86 24.70
CA PRO A 157 -10.60 -7.09 24.44
C PRO A 157 -9.85 -8.29 25.06
N LYS A 158 -10.37 -9.50 24.86
CA LYS A 158 -9.68 -10.73 25.29
C LYS A 158 -8.31 -10.83 24.59
N PRO A 159 -7.34 -11.55 25.17
CA PRO A 159 -6.05 -11.78 24.52
C PRO A 159 -6.18 -12.34 23.10
N GLN A 160 -5.17 -12.07 22.26
CA GLN A 160 -5.10 -12.58 20.88
C GLN A 160 -5.19 -14.10 20.80
N GLY A 161 -5.70 -14.61 19.68
CA GLY A 161 -5.95 -16.04 19.46
C GLY A 161 -7.26 -16.31 18.71
N PRO A 162 -8.43 -15.84 19.20
CA PRO A 162 -9.71 -16.15 18.57
C PRO A 162 -10.06 -15.26 17.36
N TYR A 163 -9.24 -14.26 17.02
CA TYR A 163 -9.56 -13.21 16.04
C TYR A 163 -9.10 -13.52 14.61
N TYR A 164 -7.93 -14.15 14.45
CA TYR A 164 -7.39 -14.52 13.13
C TYR A 164 -8.36 -15.42 12.36
N CYS A 165 -8.69 -15.03 11.13
CA CYS A 165 -9.64 -15.73 10.25
C CYS A 165 -10.99 -16.06 10.93
N SER A 166 -11.42 -15.24 11.88
CA SER A 166 -12.58 -15.54 12.71
C SER A 166 -13.93 -15.25 12.04
N VAL A 167 -14.99 -15.81 12.61
CA VAL A 167 -16.39 -15.51 12.33
C VAL A 167 -17.14 -15.36 13.66
N GLY A 168 -18.08 -14.43 13.72
CA GLY A 168 -18.85 -14.12 14.93
C GLY A 168 -18.70 -12.67 15.39
N ALA A 169 -19.77 -12.13 15.95
CA ALA A 169 -19.85 -10.74 16.39
C ALA A 169 -18.90 -10.40 17.57
N ASP A 170 -18.43 -11.42 18.30
CA ASP A 170 -17.47 -11.30 19.40
C ASP A 170 -16.00 -11.36 18.96
N ARG A 171 -15.74 -11.50 17.65
CA ARG A 171 -14.39 -11.75 17.10
C ARG A 171 -14.05 -10.90 15.88
N ALA A 172 -14.95 -10.77 14.92
CA ALA A 172 -14.69 -10.13 13.64
C ALA A 172 -15.30 -8.71 13.59
N PHE A 173 -14.54 -7.72 14.07
CA PHE A 173 -15.01 -6.33 14.15
C PHE A 173 -14.74 -5.57 12.85
N GLY A 174 -15.80 -5.00 12.25
CA GLY A 174 -15.68 -4.15 11.05
C GLY A 174 -15.68 -4.88 9.71
N ARG A 175 -16.18 -6.14 9.65
CA ARG A 175 -16.23 -6.92 8.39
C ARG A 175 -16.94 -6.20 7.25
N ASP A 176 -17.96 -5.39 7.52
CA ASP A 176 -18.68 -4.66 6.47
C ASP A 176 -17.75 -3.76 5.63
N ILE A 177 -16.76 -3.13 6.28
CA ILE A 177 -15.75 -2.30 5.60
C ILE A 177 -14.90 -3.16 4.67
N VAL A 178 -14.48 -4.34 5.13
CA VAL A 178 -13.65 -5.29 4.37
C VAL A 178 -14.40 -5.78 3.14
N GLU A 179 -15.66 -6.18 3.29
CA GLU A 179 -16.49 -6.68 2.19
C GLU A 179 -16.80 -5.57 1.17
N CYS A 180 -17.08 -4.34 1.64
CA CYS A 180 -17.31 -3.19 0.78
C CYS A 180 -16.02 -2.78 0.04
N HIS A 181 -14.88 -2.75 0.72
CA HIS A 181 -13.58 -2.48 0.11
C HIS A 181 -13.22 -3.51 -0.94
N TYR A 182 -13.41 -4.80 -0.64
CA TYR A 182 -13.14 -5.88 -1.59
C TYR A 182 -13.97 -5.68 -2.87
N LYS A 183 -15.28 -5.45 -2.74
CA LYS A 183 -16.16 -5.19 -3.89
C LYS A 183 -15.78 -3.91 -4.64
N ALA A 184 -15.40 -2.85 -3.93
CA ALA A 184 -14.93 -1.61 -4.54
C ALA A 184 -13.67 -1.83 -5.38
N CYS A 185 -12.69 -2.57 -4.86
CA CYS A 185 -11.49 -2.98 -5.57
C CYS A 185 -11.82 -3.79 -6.83
N MET A 186 -12.66 -4.84 -6.71
CA MET A 186 -13.08 -5.65 -7.87
C MET A 186 -13.78 -4.81 -8.94
N TYR A 187 -14.67 -3.89 -8.55
CA TYR A 187 -15.35 -3.01 -9.48
C TYR A 187 -14.38 -2.04 -10.18
N ALA A 188 -13.47 -1.42 -9.42
CA ALA A 188 -12.48 -0.49 -9.92
C ALA A 188 -11.49 -1.12 -10.91
N GLY A 189 -11.35 -2.45 -10.86
CA GLY A 189 -10.35 -3.20 -11.62
C GLY A 189 -9.02 -3.34 -10.89
N VAL A 190 -9.03 -3.17 -9.56
CA VAL A 190 -7.85 -3.43 -8.73
C VAL A 190 -7.60 -4.94 -8.69
N LYS A 191 -6.33 -5.36 -8.82
CA LYS A 191 -5.89 -6.77 -8.76
C LYS A 191 -5.88 -7.31 -7.31
N ILE A 192 -7.01 -7.19 -6.62
CA ILE A 192 -7.19 -7.76 -5.28
C ILE A 192 -7.28 -9.30 -5.38
N SER A 193 -6.49 -10.01 -4.58
CA SER A 193 -6.41 -11.48 -4.62
C SER A 193 -6.96 -12.19 -3.39
N GLY A 194 -7.20 -11.47 -2.30
CA GLY A 194 -7.82 -12.03 -1.11
C GLY A 194 -7.93 -11.03 0.04
N SER A 195 -8.50 -11.51 1.14
CA SER A 195 -8.53 -10.80 2.43
C SER A 195 -8.70 -11.78 3.59
N ASN A 196 -8.30 -11.35 4.79
CA ASN A 196 -8.52 -12.08 6.04
C ASN A 196 -8.62 -11.15 7.24
N ALA A 197 -9.27 -11.63 8.31
CA ALA A 197 -9.15 -11.02 9.63
C ALA A 197 -7.77 -11.37 10.20
N GLU A 198 -7.06 -10.37 10.72
CA GLU A 198 -5.72 -10.56 11.28
C GLU A 198 -5.74 -10.93 12.77
N VAL A 199 -4.56 -11.13 13.34
CA VAL A 199 -4.39 -11.63 14.72
C VAL A 199 -4.91 -10.64 15.78
N MET A 200 -4.71 -9.34 15.58
CA MET A 200 -5.24 -8.31 16.49
C MET A 200 -6.73 -8.04 16.17
N PRO A 201 -7.62 -7.95 17.17
CA PRO A 201 -9.02 -7.59 16.91
C PRO A 201 -9.12 -6.21 16.27
N SER A 202 -9.95 -6.09 15.24
CA SER A 202 -10.07 -4.90 14.37
C SER A 202 -8.91 -4.69 13.39
N GLN A 203 -7.95 -5.60 13.35
CA GLN A 203 -6.92 -5.68 12.32
C GLN A 203 -7.38 -6.60 11.19
N TRP A 204 -7.05 -6.21 9.97
CA TRP A 204 -7.43 -6.90 8.74
C TRP A 204 -6.31 -6.85 7.73
N GLU A 205 -6.38 -7.73 6.74
CA GLU A 205 -5.46 -7.77 5.62
C GLU A 205 -6.22 -7.86 4.30
N PHE A 206 -5.69 -7.22 3.26
CA PHE A 206 -6.03 -7.51 1.87
C PHE A 206 -4.76 -7.74 1.05
N GLN A 207 -4.85 -8.63 0.07
CA GLN A 207 -3.72 -8.94 -0.82
C GLN A 207 -3.93 -8.33 -2.20
N VAL A 208 -2.87 -7.74 -2.77
CA VAL A 208 -2.85 -7.21 -4.14
C VAL A 208 -1.80 -7.95 -4.95
N GLY A 209 -2.17 -8.41 -6.15
CA GLY A 209 -1.28 -9.07 -7.10
C GLY A 209 -1.68 -10.51 -7.44
N PRO A 210 -0.90 -11.21 -8.29
CA PRO A 210 0.39 -10.76 -8.81
C PRO A 210 0.28 -9.62 -9.83
N CYS A 211 1.18 -8.66 -9.71
CA CYS A 211 1.33 -7.51 -10.60
C CYS A 211 2.76 -7.47 -11.15
N GLU A 212 2.92 -7.04 -12.41
CA GLU A 212 4.24 -6.95 -13.04
C GLU A 212 4.86 -5.55 -12.83
N GLY A 213 6.13 -5.53 -12.43
CA GLY A 213 6.92 -4.30 -12.31
C GLY A 213 6.20 -3.20 -11.50
N THR A 214 6.13 -1.99 -12.08
CA THR A 214 5.54 -0.80 -11.43
C THR A 214 4.04 -0.92 -11.15
N GLU A 215 3.32 -1.85 -11.80
CA GLU A 215 1.87 -1.98 -11.62
C GLU A 215 1.48 -2.30 -10.18
N ILE A 216 2.31 -3.01 -9.41
CA ILE A 216 2.01 -3.31 -8.01
C ILE A 216 1.84 -2.05 -7.16
N GLY A 217 2.67 -1.03 -7.39
CA GLY A 217 2.56 0.25 -6.70
C GLY A 217 1.30 1.02 -7.11
N ASP A 218 0.99 1.04 -8.41
CA ASP A 218 -0.25 1.67 -8.92
C ASP A 218 -1.49 1.05 -8.27
N GLN A 219 -1.50 -0.29 -8.20
CA GLN A 219 -2.61 -1.09 -7.68
C GLN A 219 -2.76 -0.95 -6.16
N LEU A 220 -1.66 -1.01 -5.40
CA LEU A 220 -1.71 -0.91 -3.94
C LEU A 220 -2.09 0.49 -3.47
N TRP A 221 -1.54 1.55 -4.06
CA TRP A 221 -1.94 2.92 -3.73
C TRP A 221 -3.42 3.17 -4.03
N MET A 222 -3.93 2.66 -5.15
CA MET A 222 -5.37 2.73 -5.43
C MET A 222 -6.18 1.92 -4.41
N ALA A 223 -5.75 0.71 -4.04
CA ALA A 223 -6.42 -0.09 -3.02
C ALA A 223 -6.48 0.62 -1.65
N ARG A 224 -5.40 1.31 -1.25
CA ARG A 224 -5.35 2.14 -0.04
C ARG A 224 -6.32 3.32 -0.12
N PHE A 225 -6.38 4.03 -1.25
CA PHE A 225 -7.36 5.09 -1.46
C PHE A 225 -8.79 4.59 -1.26
N LEU A 226 -9.12 3.46 -1.90
CA LEU A 226 -10.43 2.85 -1.80
C LEU A 226 -10.75 2.46 -0.35
N LEU A 227 -9.78 1.92 0.40
CA LEU A 227 -9.95 1.60 1.81
C LEU A 227 -10.30 2.85 2.62
N HIS A 228 -9.52 3.93 2.48
CA HIS A 228 -9.78 5.18 3.19
C HIS A 228 -11.16 5.75 2.86
N ARG A 229 -11.55 5.80 1.57
CA ARG A 229 -12.86 6.29 1.13
C ARG A 229 -14.03 5.45 1.62
N VAL A 230 -13.87 4.12 1.69
CA VAL A 230 -14.86 3.23 2.31
C VAL A 230 -14.94 3.49 3.80
N CYS A 231 -13.81 3.56 4.52
CA CYS A 231 -13.77 3.88 5.94
C CYS A 231 -14.45 5.23 6.27
N GLU A 232 -14.24 6.25 5.45
CA GLU A 232 -14.90 7.56 5.58
C GLU A 232 -16.43 7.45 5.52
N ASP A 233 -16.96 6.58 4.66
CA ASP A 233 -18.40 6.35 4.55
C ASP A 233 -18.99 5.71 5.81
N PHE A 234 -18.23 4.79 6.43
CA PHE A 234 -18.56 4.12 7.69
C PHE A 234 -18.19 4.95 8.94
N GLY A 235 -17.45 6.04 8.78
CA GLY A 235 -17.04 6.93 9.87
C GLY A 235 -15.93 6.40 10.76
N VAL A 236 -15.11 5.48 10.25
CA VAL A 236 -13.94 4.93 10.95
C VAL A 236 -12.65 5.35 10.25
N ILE A 237 -11.52 5.09 10.88
CA ILE A 237 -10.19 5.37 10.34
C ILE A 237 -9.52 4.03 10.04
N ALA A 238 -8.88 3.88 8.88
CA ALA A 238 -7.90 2.83 8.65
C ALA A 238 -6.51 3.41 8.90
N THR A 239 -5.78 2.85 9.86
CA THR A 239 -4.37 3.19 10.07
C THR A 239 -3.47 2.13 9.44
N LEU A 240 -2.41 2.61 8.77
CA LEU A 240 -1.31 1.78 8.24
C LEU A 240 -0.08 1.83 9.15
N ASP A 241 -0.20 2.44 10.33
CA ASP A 241 0.88 2.46 11.33
C ASP A 241 1.33 1.02 11.65
N PRO A 242 2.64 0.71 11.63
CA PRO A 242 3.13 -0.66 11.80
C PRO A 242 2.99 -1.18 13.23
N LYS A 243 2.67 -0.34 14.22
CA LYS A 243 2.42 -0.74 15.59
C LYS A 243 1.34 0.14 16.24
N PRO A 244 0.07 -0.01 15.83
CA PRO A 244 -1.00 0.89 16.23
C PRO A 244 -1.37 0.76 17.71
N MET A 245 -1.07 -0.38 18.32
CA MET A 245 -1.20 -0.60 19.77
C MET A 245 0.08 -1.15 20.36
N SER A 246 0.52 -0.54 21.46
CA SER A 246 1.70 -0.98 22.21
C SER A 246 1.42 -2.24 23.06
N GLY A 247 2.49 -2.95 23.44
CA GLY A 247 2.39 -4.16 24.24
C GLY A 247 2.15 -5.42 23.41
N ASN A 248 1.44 -6.38 24.01
CA ASN A 248 1.22 -7.75 23.49
C ASN A 248 0.08 -7.80 22.44
N TRP A 249 0.18 -6.95 21.42
CA TRP A 249 -0.71 -6.90 20.27
C TRP A 249 0.13 -6.97 19.00
N ASN A 250 -0.37 -7.61 17.95
CA ASN A 250 0.36 -7.69 16.68
C ASN A 250 0.62 -6.29 16.10
N GLY A 251 1.73 -6.14 15.38
CA GLY A 251 1.92 -4.99 14.50
C GLY A 251 1.30 -5.22 13.13
N ALA A 252 1.40 -4.23 12.24
CA ALA A 252 0.91 -4.29 10.88
C ALA A 252 2.07 -4.28 9.85
N GLY A 253 2.16 -5.30 9.01
CA GLY A 253 3.15 -5.43 7.95
C GLY A 253 2.61 -5.13 6.54
N CYS A 254 3.52 -5.09 5.57
CA CYS A 254 3.19 -5.15 4.15
C CYS A 254 4.03 -6.23 3.45
N HIS A 255 3.82 -7.51 3.79
CA HIS A 255 4.69 -8.57 3.26
C HIS A 255 4.69 -8.54 1.73
N THR A 256 5.88 -8.65 1.14
CA THR A 256 6.07 -8.50 -0.30
C THR A 256 6.59 -9.79 -0.90
N ASN A 257 5.75 -10.43 -1.68
CA ASN A 257 6.04 -11.63 -2.45
C ASN A 257 6.72 -11.24 -3.77
N PHE A 258 7.85 -11.85 -4.11
CA PHE A 258 8.65 -11.50 -5.29
C PHE A 258 9.11 -12.74 -6.08
N SER A 259 8.99 -12.66 -7.41
CA SER A 259 9.48 -13.68 -8.34
C SER A 259 9.89 -13.09 -9.69
N THR A 260 10.70 -13.84 -10.43
CA THR A 260 11.04 -13.61 -11.85
C THR A 260 10.75 -14.87 -12.67
N ASP A 261 10.87 -14.80 -13.99
CA ASP A 261 10.74 -16.01 -14.82
C ASP A 261 11.68 -17.14 -14.36
N ALA A 262 12.91 -16.80 -13.98
CA ALA A 262 13.89 -17.77 -13.51
C ALA A 262 13.47 -18.43 -12.18
N THR A 263 12.89 -17.68 -11.24
CA THR A 263 12.43 -18.27 -9.97
C THR A 263 11.17 -19.11 -10.14
N ARG A 264 10.34 -18.81 -11.15
CA ARG A 264 9.11 -19.56 -11.48
C ARG A 264 9.39 -20.81 -12.32
N ALA A 265 10.51 -20.87 -13.04
CA ALA A 265 10.91 -22.02 -13.85
C ALA A 265 11.33 -23.24 -13.01
N GLU A 266 11.50 -24.39 -13.67
CA GLU A 266 12.05 -25.58 -13.01
C GLU A 266 13.47 -25.30 -12.47
N GLY A 267 13.74 -25.70 -11.22
CA GLY A 267 14.99 -25.36 -10.53
C GLY A 267 15.03 -23.94 -9.95
N GLY A 268 13.93 -23.19 -10.03
CA GLY A 268 13.85 -21.79 -9.60
C GLY A 268 14.18 -21.52 -8.12
N LEU A 269 14.16 -22.54 -7.25
CA LEU A 269 14.59 -22.41 -5.85
C LEU A 269 16.05 -21.93 -5.73
N GLU A 270 16.95 -22.36 -6.61
CA GLU A 270 18.34 -21.88 -6.59
C GLU A 270 18.43 -20.38 -6.88
N HIS A 271 17.58 -19.88 -7.78
CA HIS A 271 17.49 -18.43 -8.06
C HIS A 271 16.90 -17.66 -6.89
N ILE A 272 15.96 -18.25 -6.14
CA ILE A 272 15.43 -17.67 -4.89
C ILE A 272 16.53 -17.58 -3.83
N GLU A 273 17.30 -18.65 -3.63
CA GLU A 273 18.41 -18.67 -2.66
C GLU A 273 19.47 -17.62 -3.02
N LYS A 274 19.83 -17.49 -4.31
CA LYS A 274 20.72 -16.42 -4.79
C LYS A 274 20.18 -15.02 -4.52
N ALA A 275 18.88 -14.78 -4.72
CA ALA A 275 18.26 -13.50 -4.40
C ALA A 275 18.32 -13.20 -2.90
N ILE A 276 18.07 -14.19 -2.04
CA ILE A 276 18.19 -14.07 -0.58
C ILE A 276 19.63 -13.72 -0.17
N ASP A 277 20.63 -14.34 -0.79
CA ASP A 277 22.04 -14.06 -0.51
C ASP A 277 22.44 -12.63 -0.92
N LYS A 278 21.86 -12.08 -1.99
CA LYS A 278 22.03 -10.67 -2.37
C LYS A 278 21.33 -9.70 -1.40
N LEU A 279 20.14 -10.07 -0.88
CA LEU A 279 19.38 -9.25 0.07
C LEU A 279 20.02 -9.15 1.46
N ARG A 280 20.75 -10.20 1.88
CA ARG A 280 21.37 -10.29 3.21
C ARG A 280 22.34 -9.14 3.53
N PRO A 281 23.35 -8.81 2.70
CA PRO A 281 24.27 -7.72 2.98
C PRO A 281 23.61 -6.33 2.91
N GLN A 282 22.50 -6.19 2.18
CA GLN A 282 21.79 -4.92 2.00
C GLN A 282 20.67 -4.70 3.04
N HIS A 283 20.67 -5.47 4.14
CA HIS A 283 19.56 -5.45 5.10
C HIS A 283 19.26 -4.06 5.67
N ALA A 284 20.28 -3.31 6.07
CA ALA A 284 20.12 -1.98 6.67
C ALA A 284 19.49 -1.00 5.67
N GLU A 285 19.98 -0.99 4.43
CA GLU A 285 19.46 -0.12 3.37
C GLU A 285 18.02 -0.42 3.00
N HIS A 286 17.65 -1.71 2.95
CA HIS A 286 16.25 -2.10 2.78
C HIS A 286 15.38 -1.60 3.94
N ILE A 287 15.83 -1.71 5.19
CA ILE A 287 15.05 -1.23 6.34
C ILE A 287 14.79 0.28 6.24
N ARG A 288 15.76 1.07 5.76
CA ARG A 288 15.60 2.52 5.60
C ARG A 288 14.49 2.92 4.63
N VAL A 289 14.16 2.07 3.66
CA VAL A 289 13.14 2.37 2.64
C VAL A 289 11.84 1.58 2.85
N TYR A 290 11.79 0.77 3.91
CA TYR A 290 10.65 -0.10 4.23
C TYR A 290 9.61 0.55 5.15
N ASP A 291 9.82 1.82 5.50
CA ASP A 291 8.82 2.80 5.92
C ASP A 291 9.29 4.21 5.49
N PRO A 292 8.38 5.20 5.42
CA PRO A 292 8.72 6.57 5.00
C PRO A 292 9.62 7.34 5.98
N HIS A 293 9.88 6.79 7.17
CA HIS A 293 10.64 7.42 8.25
C HIS A 293 11.98 6.72 8.50
N GLY A 294 12.59 6.14 7.46
CA GLY A 294 13.98 5.66 7.56
C GLY A 294 14.15 4.39 8.39
N GLY A 295 13.07 3.64 8.68
CA GLY A 295 13.11 2.48 9.57
C GLY A 295 12.59 2.76 10.98
N GLU A 296 12.38 4.02 11.36
CA GLU A 296 12.00 4.40 12.74
C GLU A 296 10.62 3.88 13.13
N ASP A 297 9.67 3.89 12.21
CA ASP A 297 8.35 3.32 12.46
C ASP A 297 8.41 1.81 12.65
N ASN A 298 9.16 1.15 11.77
CA ASN A 298 9.23 -0.29 11.74
C ASN A 298 10.00 -0.88 12.95
N LYS A 299 10.85 -0.10 13.63
CA LYS A 299 11.47 -0.48 14.93
C LYS A 299 10.44 -0.88 15.97
N ARG A 300 9.26 -0.25 15.97
CA ARG A 300 8.16 -0.57 16.90
C ARG A 300 7.52 -1.93 16.61
N ARG A 301 7.67 -2.44 15.39
CA ARG A 301 7.10 -3.71 14.92
C ARG A 301 8.11 -4.86 14.92
N LEU A 302 9.27 -4.68 14.28
CA LEU A 302 10.29 -5.71 14.05
C LEU A 302 11.14 -5.95 15.30
N THR A 303 10.56 -6.65 16.27
CA THR A 303 11.15 -6.86 17.61
C THR A 303 11.63 -8.29 17.86
N GLY A 304 11.38 -9.22 16.93
CA GLY A 304 11.58 -10.66 17.16
C GLY A 304 10.39 -11.34 17.87
N LEU A 305 9.42 -10.56 18.33
CA LEU A 305 8.16 -11.03 18.93
C LEU A 305 7.01 -10.95 17.93
N HIS A 306 5.91 -11.63 18.20
CA HIS A 306 4.67 -11.57 17.41
C HIS A 306 4.89 -11.87 15.91
N GLU A 307 5.62 -12.94 15.60
CA GLU A 307 5.86 -13.39 14.22
C GLU A 307 6.62 -12.37 13.35
N THR A 308 7.54 -11.62 13.96
CA THR A 308 8.49 -10.73 13.27
C THR A 308 9.94 -11.14 13.54
N SER A 309 10.87 -10.74 12.66
CA SER A 309 12.31 -10.82 12.97
C SER A 309 12.77 -9.56 13.72
N PRO A 310 13.88 -9.60 14.48
CA PRO A 310 14.52 -8.38 14.99
C PRO A 310 14.94 -7.46 13.83
N ILE A 311 14.79 -6.14 14.00
CA ILE A 311 15.06 -5.17 12.91
C ILE A 311 16.53 -5.13 12.45
N HIS A 312 17.47 -5.51 13.30
CA HIS A 312 18.92 -5.47 13.00
C HIS A 312 19.49 -6.81 12.53
N GLU A 313 18.66 -7.87 12.47
CA GLU A 313 19.11 -9.21 12.12
C GLU A 313 18.40 -9.72 10.87
N PHE A 314 19.20 -10.03 9.83
CA PHE A 314 18.68 -10.69 8.65
C PHE A 314 18.63 -12.20 8.84
N SER A 315 17.45 -12.79 8.64
CA SER A 315 17.23 -14.23 8.71
C SER A 315 16.35 -14.71 7.55
N ALA A 316 16.58 -15.95 7.11
CA ALA A 316 15.75 -16.57 6.08
C ALA A 316 15.53 -18.05 6.38
N ALA A 317 14.32 -18.54 6.16
CA ALA A 317 13.97 -19.95 6.39
C ALA A 317 12.71 -20.39 5.63
N VAL A 318 12.61 -21.70 5.40
CA VAL A 318 11.40 -22.31 4.84
C VAL A 318 10.28 -22.32 5.89
N ALA A 319 9.12 -21.78 5.52
CA ALA A 319 7.89 -21.82 6.31
C ALA A 319 8.00 -21.30 7.75
N ASN A 320 8.97 -20.42 8.04
CA ASN A 320 9.10 -19.76 9.33
C ASN A 320 8.52 -18.34 9.23
N ARG A 321 7.63 -17.98 10.15
CA ARG A 321 7.03 -16.63 10.18
C ARG A 321 7.88 -15.60 10.91
N GLY A 322 8.80 -16.02 11.79
CA GLY A 322 9.65 -15.13 12.58
C GLY A 322 10.99 -14.76 11.92
N VAL A 323 11.09 -14.87 10.59
CA VAL A 323 12.31 -14.53 9.84
C VAL A 323 12.07 -13.34 8.91
N SER A 324 13.15 -12.73 8.44
CA SER A 324 13.10 -11.59 7.53
C SER A 324 12.56 -11.99 6.15
N ILE A 325 13.13 -13.05 5.57
CA ILE A 325 12.67 -13.63 4.29
C ILE A 325 12.16 -15.05 4.49
N ARG A 326 10.92 -15.30 4.10
CA ARG A 326 10.32 -16.63 4.16
C ARG A 326 10.26 -17.24 2.76
N ILE A 327 10.67 -18.51 2.67
CA ILE A 327 10.34 -19.34 1.50
C ILE A 327 9.07 -20.12 1.84
N PRO A 328 7.96 -19.94 1.10
CA PRO A 328 6.74 -20.71 1.35
C PRO A 328 6.97 -22.23 1.26
N ARG A 329 6.21 -23.00 2.04
CA ARG A 329 6.39 -24.46 2.09
C ARG A 329 6.22 -25.12 0.71
N HIS A 330 5.21 -24.68 -0.05
CA HIS A 330 4.95 -25.23 -1.39
C HIS A 330 6.09 -24.87 -2.35
N VAL A 331 6.66 -23.66 -2.28
CA VAL A 331 7.82 -23.26 -3.09
C VAL A 331 9.03 -24.16 -2.84
N ALA A 332 9.32 -24.48 -1.58
CA ALA A 332 10.42 -25.39 -1.24
C ALA A 332 10.16 -26.84 -1.70
N GLN A 333 8.90 -27.29 -1.69
CA GLN A 333 8.50 -28.62 -2.16
C GLN A 333 8.56 -28.74 -3.68
N ASP A 334 8.03 -27.74 -4.38
CA ASP A 334 7.97 -27.68 -5.85
C ASP A 334 9.31 -27.22 -6.46
N LYS A 335 10.22 -26.72 -5.62
CA LYS A 335 11.55 -26.18 -5.98
C LYS A 335 11.49 -25.01 -6.97
N ARG A 336 10.41 -24.23 -6.93
CA ARG A 336 10.17 -23.03 -7.76
C ARG A 336 9.03 -22.18 -7.19
N GLY A 337 8.99 -20.91 -7.55
CA GLY A 337 7.95 -19.96 -7.18
C GLY A 337 8.50 -18.59 -6.81
N TYR A 338 8.30 -18.18 -5.56
CA TYR A 338 8.58 -16.84 -5.06
C TYR A 338 9.15 -16.85 -3.63
N LEU A 339 9.79 -15.74 -3.23
CA LEU A 339 10.13 -15.45 -1.84
C LEU A 339 9.14 -14.44 -1.24
N GLU A 340 9.00 -14.45 0.09
CA GLU A 340 8.18 -13.50 0.87
C GLU A 340 9.12 -12.64 1.73
N ASP A 341 9.27 -11.35 1.42
CA ASP A 341 9.96 -10.39 2.28
C ASP A 341 8.97 -9.84 3.32
N ARG A 342 9.21 -10.16 4.59
CA ARG A 342 8.32 -9.85 5.71
C ARG A 342 8.67 -8.54 6.43
N ARG A 343 9.75 -7.89 5.98
CA ARG A 343 10.31 -6.70 6.61
C ARG A 343 9.56 -5.39 6.29
N PRO A 344 8.86 -5.18 5.15
CA PRO A 344 8.16 -3.92 4.93
C PRO A 344 7.07 -3.64 5.97
N ALA A 345 7.01 -2.40 6.44
CA ALA A 345 5.97 -1.92 7.33
C ALA A 345 4.64 -1.72 6.58
N ALA A 346 3.50 -1.75 7.28
CA ALA A 346 2.20 -1.49 6.65
C ALA A 346 2.09 -0.12 5.94
N ASN A 347 2.83 0.90 6.39
CA ASN A 347 2.86 2.23 5.80
C ASN A 347 3.93 2.44 4.72
N CYS A 348 4.65 1.39 4.30
CA CYS A 348 5.69 1.53 3.28
C CYS A 348 5.15 2.08 1.96
N ASP A 349 5.96 2.81 1.19
CA ASP A 349 5.67 3.08 -0.21
C ASP A 349 5.99 1.83 -1.06
N PRO A 350 5.01 1.20 -1.72
CA PRO A 350 5.26 0.06 -2.61
C PRO A 350 6.26 0.36 -3.74
N TYR A 351 6.35 1.60 -4.21
CA TYR A 351 7.33 1.96 -5.25
C TYR A 351 8.77 1.87 -4.71
N ALA A 352 9.01 2.36 -3.50
CA ALA A 352 10.32 2.31 -2.85
C ALA A 352 10.72 0.86 -2.53
N VAL A 353 9.80 0.08 -1.95
CA VAL A 353 10.04 -1.34 -1.59
C VAL A 353 10.41 -2.16 -2.83
N THR A 354 9.62 -2.06 -3.89
CA THR A 354 9.84 -2.87 -5.09
C THR A 354 11.05 -2.42 -5.89
N ALA A 355 11.33 -1.11 -5.95
CA ALA A 355 12.57 -0.59 -6.51
C ALA A 355 13.80 -1.15 -5.79
N ALA A 356 13.80 -1.17 -4.45
CA ALA A 356 14.91 -1.70 -3.66
C ALA A 356 15.12 -3.21 -3.90
N ILE A 357 14.04 -4.01 -3.91
CA ILE A 357 14.11 -5.44 -4.20
C ILE A 357 14.72 -5.70 -5.59
N ILE A 358 14.31 -4.96 -6.61
CA ILE A 358 14.83 -5.13 -7.97
C ILE A 358 16.30 -4.75 -8.06
N ARG A 359 16.69 -3.61 -7.46
CA ARG A 359 18.09 -3.17 -7.43
C ARG A 359 18.99 -4.25 -6.91
N THR A 360 18.67 -4.76 -5.72
CA THR A 360 19.52 -5.75 -5.06
C THR A 360 19.46 -7.12 -5.73
N CYS A 361 18.30 -7.55 -6.23
CA CYS A 361 18.19 -8.90 -6.78
C CYS A 361 18.67 -9.01 -8.23
N LEU A 362 18.44 -7.99 -9.06
CA LEU A 362 18.52 -8.09 -10.53
C LEU A 362 19.51 -7.13 -11.19
N LEU A 363 19.85 -5.99 -10.58
CA LEU A 363 20.88 -5.11 -11.13
C LEU A 363 22.28 -5.55 -10.66
N GLU A 364 23.30 -5.29 -11.49
CA GLU A 364 24.70 -5.65 -11.21
C GLU A 364 25.64 -4.49 -11.61
N GLY A 365 26.74 -4.28 -10.86
CA GLY A 365 27.83 -3.38 -11.26
C GLY A 365 27.52 -1.89 -11.12
N GLU A 366 27.90 -1.07 -12.10
CA GLU A 366 27.66 0.39 -12.08
C GLU A 366 26.16 0.77 -12.07
N GLU A 367 25.26 -0.18 -12.34
CA GLU A 367 23.81 0.00 -12.25
C GLU A 367 23.26 -0.22 -10.83
N GLU A 368 24.09 -0.73 -9.91
CA GLU A 368 23.77 -1.03 -8.51
C GLU A 368 23.83 0.22 -7.60
N GLY A 369 23.73 1.43 -8.17
CA GLY A 369 23.79 2.70 -7.44
C GLY A 369 22.96 2.72 -6.15
N ASP A 370 23.38 3.54 -5.18
CA ASP A 370 22.83 3.55 -3.82
C ASP A 370 21.29 3.66 -3.83
N ILE A 371 20.63 2.73 -3.10
CA ILE A 371 19.17 2.66 -2.98
C ILE A 371 18.63 4.01 -2.48
N LEU A 372 19.37 4.68 -1.60
CA LEU A 372 18.98 5.95 -0.99
C LEU A 372 19.20 7.13 -1.92
N SER A 373 20.32 7.17 -2.65
CA SER A 373 20.65 8.29 -3.53
C SER A 373 19.59 8.49 -4.60
N ASP A 374 19.05 7.38 -5.11
CA ASP A 374 18.12 7.45 -6.21
C ASP A 374 16.64 7.61 -5.77
N LEU A 375 16.36 7.37 -4.49
CA LEU A 375 15.07 7.70 -3.87
C LEU A 375 15.08 9.08 -3.20
N GLU A 376 16.19 9.84 -3.29
CA GLU A 376 16.40 11.12 -2.59
C GLU A 376 16.11 11.04 -1.08
N ILE A 377 16.28 9.86 -0.47
CA ILE A 377 16.07 9.65 0.96
C ILE A 377 17.30 10.17 1.69
N ASN A 378 17.20 11.40 2.21
CA ASN A 378 18.27 12.04 2.97
C ASN A 378 18.72 11.16 4.15
N GLU A 379 20.01 11.24 4.49
CA GLU A 379 20.49 10.80 5.80
C GLU A 379 19.78 11.65 6.86
N LEU A 380 18.94 11.01 7.67
CA LEU A 380 18.40 11.65 8.88
C LEU A 380 19.60 11.89 9.81
N GLU A 381 19.96 13.16 10.04
CA GLU A 381 20.96 13.58 11.04
C GLU A 381 20.55 13.21 12.47
#